data_AF-A0AAW2J938-F1
#
_entry.id   AF-A0AAW2J938-F1
#
_cell.length_a   1.000
_cell.length_b   1.000
_cell.length_c   1.000
_cell.angle_alpha   90.00
_cell.angle_beta   90.00
_cell.angle_gamma   90.00
#
_symmetry.space_group_name_H-M   'P 1'
#
loop_
_entity.id
_entity.type
_entity.pdbx_description
1 polymer ?
#
loop_
_entity_poly.entity_id
_entity_poly.type
_entity_poly.pdbx_seq_one_letter_code
_entity_poly.pdbx_strand_id
1 'polypeptide(L)'
;MGAHLRGKTKEEIIKCLRRNADIFAWALQDLEGIDPRVITHHLNIDPGIKPVKQKKRHFVPEKDKVIQAEVDKLMAEGHIEETQLPEWLSNVVLVPKPGGK
;
A
#
# COMPACT_ATOMS: atom_id res chain seq x y z
N MET A 1 4.39 24.68 4.99
CA MET A 1 4.11 25.64 3.90
C MET A 1 2.62 25.97 3.67
N GLY A 2 1.63 25.30 4.29
CA GLY A 2 0.20 25.62 4.08
C GLY A 2 -0.50 26.47 5.17
N ALA A 3 0.12 26.68 6.33
CA ALA A 3 -0.55 27.26 7.51
C ALA A 3 -0.86 28.76 7.42
N HIS A 4 -0.42 29.45 6.36
CA HIS A 4 -0.53 30.91 6.21
C HIS A 4 -1.39 31.37 5.03
N LEU A 5 -2.14 30.47 4.39
CA LEU A 5 -3.12 30.82 3.36
C LEU A 5 -4.29 31.57 4.01
N ARG A 6 -4.42 32.89 3.76
CA ARG A 6 -5.48 33.74 4.33
C ARG A 6 -6.50 34.15 3.27
N GLY A 7 -7.75 34.32 3.71
CA GLY A 7 -8.83 34.91 2.92
C GLY A 7 -9.20 34.13 1.66
N LYS A 8 -9.39 34.86 0.55
CA LYS A 8 -9.90 34.37 -0.74
C LYS A 8 -9.14 33.18 -1.32
N THR A 9 -7.82 33.17 -1.23
CA THR A 9 -6.99 32.07 -1.78
C THR A 9 -7.25 30.74 -1.07
N LYS A 10 -7.47 30.78 0.25
CA LYS A 10 -7.83 29.57 1.02
C LYS A 10 -9.19 29.02 0.57
N GLU A 11 -10.16 29.90 0.35
CA GLU A 11 -11.50 29.52 -0.11
C GLU A 11 -11.46 28.92 -1.53
N GLU A 12 -10.69 29.51 -2.42
CA GLU A 12 -10.49 29.01 -3.79
C GLU A 12 -9.85 27.62 -3.79
N ILE A 13 -8.83 27.39 -2.96
CA ILE A 13 -8.19 26.08 -2.81
C ILE A 13 -9.17 25.04 -2.24
N ILE A 14 -9.91 25.37 -1.18
CA ILE A 14 -10.90 24.45 -0.61
C ILE A 14 -11.97 24.09 -1.64
N LYS A 15 -12.45 25.08 -2.41
CA LYS A 15 -13.43 24.86 -3.48
C LYS A 15 -12.86 23.94 -4.58
N CYS A 16 -11.59 24.13 -4.94
CA CYS A 16 -10.89 23.28 -5.89
C CYS A 16 -10.77 21.84 -5.37
N LEU A 17 -10.29 21.65 -4.14
CA LEU A 17 -10.13 20.33 -3.54
C LEU A 17 -11.47 19.58 -3.42
N ARG A 18 -12.54 20.27 -3.01
CA ARG A 18 -13.89 19.67 -2.95
C ARG A 18 -14.44 19.28 -4.31
N ARG A 19 -14.15 20.09 -5.35
CA ARG A 19 -14.60 19.80 -6.72
C ARG A 19 -13.89 18.59 -7.31
N ASN A 20 -12.66 18.33 -6.90
CA ASN A 20 -11.81 17.24 -7.38
C ASN A 20 -11.59 16.18 -6.30
N ALA A 21 -12.59 15.97 -5.43
CA ALA A 21 -12.46 15.04 -4.30
C ALA A 21 -12.27 13.60 -4.78
N ASP A 22 -12.80 13.27 -5.96
CA ASP A 22 -12.71 12.00 -6.68
C ASP A 22 -11.31 11.65 -7.20
N ILE A 23 -10.38 12.62 -7.27
CA ILE A 23 -9.00 12.38 -7.71
C ILE A 23 -8.13 11.81 -6.56
N PHE A 24 -8.57 11.95 -5.31
CA PHE A 24 -7.82 11.48 -4.15
C PHE A 24 -8.25 10.09 -3.73
N ALA A 25 -7.27 9.29 -3.29
CA ALA A 25 -7.55 8.02 -2.66
C ALA A 25 -7.84 8.21 -1.16
N TRP A 26 -9.12 8.15 -0.78
CA TRP A 26 -9.58 8.30 0.61
C TRP A 26 -9.59 6.96 1.35
N ALA A 27 -9.83 5.89 0.61
CA ALA A 27 -9.80 4.51 1.05
C ALA A 27 -8.85 3.69 0.18
N LEU A 28 -8.52 2.48 0.64
CA LEU A 28 -7.57 1.59 -0.03
C LEU A 28 -8.12 1.11 -1.39
N GLN A 29 -9.44 0.96 -1.51
CA GLN A 29 -10.16 0.71 -2.75
C GLN A 29 -10.06 1.84 -3.79
N ASP A 30 -9.79 3.08 -3.36
CA ASP A 30 -9.66 4.22 -4.28
C ASP A 30 -8.25 4.27 -4.91
N LEU A 31 -7.32 3.44 -4.42
CA LEU A 31 -6.03 3.20 -5.05
C LEU A 31 -6.19 2.18 -6.19
N GLU A 32 -7.17 2.37 -7.09
CA GLU A 32 -7.16 1.66 -8.36
C GLU A 32 -5.88 2.04 -9.08
N GLY A 33 -4.91 1.12 -9.07
CA GLY A 33 -3.65 1.29 -9.75
C GLY A 33 -3.87 1.53 -11.25
N ILE A 34 -2.82 1.93 -11.94
CA ILE A 34 -2.87 1.97 -13.40
C ILE A 34 -2.96 0.51 -13.89
N ASP A 35 -3.88 0.22 -14.81
CA ASP A 35 -4.01 -1.11 -15.42
C ASP A 35 -2.62 -1.62 -15.85
N PRO A 36 -2.16 -2.79 -15.38
CA PRO A 36 -0.86 -3.35 -15.74
C PRO A 36 -0.63 -3.46 -17.25
N ARG A 37 -1.69 -3.56 -18.05
CA ARG A 37 -1.64 -3.55 -19.53
C ARG A 37 -1.23 -2.21 -20.10
N VAL A 38 -1.50 -1.11 -19.39
CA VAL A 38 -1.12 0.24 -19.78
C VAL A 38 0.35 0.47 -19.44
N ILE A 39 0.74 0.20 -18.18
CA ILE A 39 2.11 0.31 -17.74
C ILE A 39 2.36 -0.65 -16.57
N THR A 40 3.45 -1.40 -16.66
CA THR A 40 3.95 -2.23 -15.56
C THR A 40 5.37 -1.80 -15.22
N HIS A 41 5.68 -1.69 -13.94
CA HIS A 41 7.04 -1.42 -13.50
C HIS A 41 7.84 -2.72 -13.43
N HIS A 42 8.95 -2.78 -14.17
CA HIS A 42 9.92 -3.86 -14.06
C HIS A 42 11.07 -3.42 -13.15
N LEU A 43 11.26 -4.15 -12.05
CA LEU A 43 12.43 -3.97 -11.19
C LEU A 43 13.70 -4.33 -11.98
N ASN A 44 14.63 -3.39 -12.11
CA ASN A 44 15.92 -3.63 -12.76
C ASN A 44 16.88 -4.34 -11.79
N ILE A 45 16.78 -5.66 -11.72
CA ILE A 45 17.58 -6.52 -10.83
C ILE A 45 18.76 -7.09 -11.63
N ASP A 46 19.95 -7.10 -11.02
CA ASP A 46 21.13 -7.77 -11.60
C ASP A 46 20.86 -9.29 -11.75
N PRO A 47 20.89 -9.85 -12.97
CA PRO A 47 20.64 -11.28 -13.21
C PRO A 47 21.63 -12.22 -12.51
N GLY A 48 22.80 -11.74 -12.10
CA GLY A 48 23.78 -12.52 -11.35
C GLY A 48 23.40 -12.77 -9.88
N ILE A 49 22.40 -12.05 -9.35
CA ILE A 49 22.00 -12.16 -7.95
C ILE A 49 21.06 -13.33 -7.75
N LYS A 50 21.44 -14.23 -6.84
CA LYS A 50 20.62 -15.38 -6.47
C LYS A 50 19.40 -14.94 -5.65
N PRO A 51 18.20 -15.47 -5.95
CA PRO A 51 17.02 -15.24 -5.15
C PRO A 51 17.19 -15.68 -3.69
N VAL A 52 16.61 -14.92 -2.77
CA VAL A 52 16.64 -15.21 -1.34
C VAL A 52 15.26 -15.62 -0.84
N LYS A 53 15.17 -16.80 -0.24
CA LYS A 53 13.98 -17.27 0.48
C LYS A 53 14.24 -17.22 1.97
N GLN A 54 13.66 -16.23 2.66
CA GLN A 54 13.74 -16.16 4.11
C GLN A 54 12.91 -17.28 4.75
N LYS A 55 13.47 -17.89 5.81
CA LYS A 55 12.73 -18.87 6.61
C LYS A 55 11.52 -18.19 7.25
N LYS A 56 10.33 -18.81 7.11
CA LYS A 56 9.08 -18.30 7.69
C LYS A 56 9.25 -18.02 9.18
N ARG A 57 8.88 -16.80 9.59
CA ARG A 57 8.81 -16.41 11.00
C ARG A 57 7.47 -16.84 11.59
N HIS A 58 7.53 -17.44 12.78
CA HIS A 58 6.34 -17.73 13.58
C HIS A 58 6.01 -16.52 14.45
N PHE A 59 4.74 -16.15 14.49
CA PHE A 59 4.23 -15.14 15.43
C PHE A 59 3.32 -15.79 16.46
N VAL A 60 3.00 -15.04 17.50
CA VAL A 60 1.96 -15.44 18.47
C VAL A 60 0.59 -15.26 17.82
N PRO A 61 -0.44 -16.05 18.22
CA PRO A 61 -1.74 -16.07 17.54
C PRO A 61 -2.42 -14.71 17.38
N GLU A 62 -2.23 -13.79 18.34
CA GLU A 62 -2.77 -12.43 18.26
C GLU A 62 -2.17 -11.64 17.08
N LYS A 63 -0.86 -11.76 16.88
CA LYS A 63 -0.15 -11.11 15.77
C LYS A 63 -0.48 -11.75 14.44
N ASP A 64 -0.63 -13.08 14.39
CA ASP A 64 -1.05 -13.78 13.17
C ASP A 64 -2.44 -13.33 12.72
N LYS A 65 -3.37 -13.08 13.64
CA LYS A 65 -4.70 -12.53 13.29
C LYS A 65 -4.62 -11.16 12.65
N VAL A 66 -3.75 -10.28 13.14
CA VAL A 66 -3.54 -8.94 12.55
C VAL A 66 -2.94 -9.07 11.15
N ILE A 67 -1.94 -9.95 10.97
CA ILE A 67 -1.33 -10.20 9.67
C ILE A 67 -2.38 -10.73 8.69
N GLN A 68 -3.16 -11.74 9.10
CA GLN A 68 -4.18 -12.34 8.24
C GLN A 68 -5.26 -11.33 7.83
N ALA A 69 -5.74 -10.51 8.77
CA ALA A 69 -6.74 -9.48 8.46
C ALA A 69 -6.24 -8.45 7.44
N GLU A 70 -4.97 -8.04 7.52
CA GLU A 70 -4.39 -7.12 6.54
C GLU A 70 -4.17 -7.80 5.18
N VAL A 71 -3.72 -9.06 5.17
CA VAL A 71 -3.58 -9.86 3.94
C VAL A 71 -4.93 -10.05 3.25
N ASP A 72 -5.97 -10.44 3.98
CA ASP A 72 -7.31 -10.65 3.43
C ASP A 72 -7.87 -9.34 2.83
N LYS A 73 -7.63 -8.22 3.50
CA LYS A 73 -8.01 -6.89 2.99
C LYS A 73 -7.29 -6.55 1.68
N LEU A 74 -5.97 -6.72 1.63
CA LEU A 74 -5.18 -6.43 0.43
C LEU A 74 -5.54 -7.37 -0.73
N MET A 75 -5.83 -8.64 -0.44
CA MET A 75 -6.30 -9.62 -1.43
C MET A 75 -7.68 -9.24 -1.99
N ALA A 76 -8.63 -8.87 -1.12
CA ALA A 76 -10.00 -8.54 -1.55
C ALA A 76 -10.05 -7.31 -2.47
N GLU A 77 -9.11 -6.39 -2.30
CA GLU A 77 -8.98 -5.19 -3.13
C GLU A 77 -8.08 -5.40 -4.36
N GLY A 78 -7.50 -6.59 -4.54
CA GLY A 78 -6.67 -6.92 -5.71
C GLY A 78 -5.27 -6.31 -5.71
N HIS A 79 -4.80 -5.77 -4.58
CA HIS A 79 -3.45 -5.18 -4.44
C HIS A 79 -2.35 -6.23 -4.35
N ILE A 80 -2.69 -7.43 -3.88
CA ILE A 80 -1.80 -8.59 -3.82
C ILE A 80 -2.51 -9.81 -4.40
N GLU A 81 -1.71 -10.77 -4.86
CA GLU A 81 -2.19 -12.03 -5.41
C GLU A 81 -1.32 -13.20 -4.92
N GLU A 82 -1.88 -14.41 -4.98
CA GLU A 82 -1.13 -15.61 -4.65
C GLU A 82 -0.17 -15.99 -5.78
N THR A 83 1.10 -16.18 -5.46
CA THR A 83 2.11 -16.66 -6.41
C THR A 83 2.49 -18.11 -6.13
N GLN A 84 2.61 -18.91 -7.19
CA GLN A 84 3.10 -20.28 -7.09
C GLN A 84 4.63 -20.30 -7.12
N LEU A 85 5.23 -21.10 -6.24
CA LEU A 85 6.68 -21.37 -6.19
C LEU A 85 7.59 -20.12 -6.19
N PRO A 86 7.42 -19.17 -5.26
CA PRO A 86 8.20 -17.93 -5.27
C PRO A 86 9.70 -18.22 -5.10
N GLU A 87 10.53 -17.64 -5.97
CA GLU A 87 11.99 -17.66 -5.84
C GLU A 87 12.49 -16.70 -4.75
N TRP A 88 11.76 -15.61 -4.53
CA TRP A 88 12.01 -14.59 -3.52
C TRP A 88 10.95 -14.68 -2.41
N LEU A 89 11.37 -14.77 -1.15
CA LEU A 89 10.44 -14.77 -0.02
C LEU A 89 10.99 -13.89 1.11
N SER A 90 10.19 -12.92 1.54
CA SER A 90 10.49 -12.07 2.69
C SER A 90 9.47 -12.31 3.80
N ASN A 91 9.91 -12.23 5.05
CA ASN A 91 9.02 -12.27 6.20
C ASN A 91 8.24 -10.95 6.36
N VAL A 92 7.01 -11.06 6.86
CA VAL A 92 6.21 -9.90 7.29
C VAL A 92 6.81 -9.29 8.55
N VAL A 93 6.76 -7.97 8.67
CA VAL A 93 7.19 -7.23 9.86
C VAL A 93 6.03 -6.37 10.34
N LEU A 94 5.59 -6.61 11.57
CA LEU A 94 4.57 -5.78 12.22
C LEU A 94 5.21 -4.53 12.80
N VAL A 95 4.66 -3.37 12.43
CA VAL A 95 5.10 -2.06 12.90
C VAL A 95 3.91 -1.34 13.55
N PRO A 96 4.01 -0.93 14.83
CA PRO A 96 2.94 -0.17 15.48
C PRO A 96 2.86 1.23 14.87
N LYS A 97 1.64 1.66 14.52
CA LYS A 97 1.41 3.01 13.97
C LYS A 97 1.11 4.01 15.11
N PRO A 98 1.67 5.24 15.08
CA PRO A 98 1.32 6.26 16.05
C PRO A 98 -0.14 6.69 15.86
N GLY A 99 -0.95 6.63 16.93
CA GLY A 99 -2.33 7.14 16.95
C GLY A 99 -3.46 6.11 16.92
N GLY A 100 -3.18 4.80 16.98
CA GLY A 100 -4.23 3.78 17.09
C GLY A 100 -3.69 2.46 17.60
N LYS A 101 -4.49 1.81 18.46
CA LYS A 101 -4.27 0.56 19.22
C LYS A 101 -3.20 -0.39 18.68
#